data_AF-A0A168N691-F1
#
_entry.id   AF-A0A168N691-F1
#
_cell.length_a   1.000
_cell.length_b   1.000
_cell.length_c   1.000
_cell.angle_alpha   90.00
_cell.angle_beta   90.00
_cell.angle_gamma   90.00
#
_symmetry.space_group_name_H-M   'P 1'
#
loop_
_entity.id
_entity.type
_entity.pdbx_description
1 polymer ?
#
loop_
_entity_poly.entity_id
_entity_poly.type
_entity_poly.pdbx_seq_one_letter_code
_entity_poly.pdbx_strand_id
1 'polypeptide(L)'
;MNTVIKDAWVIFKKDIKIEKFMVIVSIIFMGYIGVMISTLIGTQYDHQNEIIPAADVLLLTLIPMLGFYFSKKSFKYMTEDSYTQMLIYLRTLPISPKVIMCYRYIQMLIAFTINSVIVFSIIYGVSYQLRSEMSIGNYICFALTWIGYALAVTGFYIHFEFTSSGRKYFWLSMVMMVVTAIVGITNWLLGGNMFLYTVKMSKEWGILSPVMWISLIGGMITLALLGKLTFRKLQHRDLL
;
A
#
# COMPACT_ATOMS: atom_id res chain seq x y z
N MET A 1 14.32 7.53 22.59
CA MET A 1 13.92 7.11 21.22
C MET A 1 14.41 5.70 20.88
N ASN A 2 15.65 5.34 21.23
CA ASN A 2 16.20 3.98 20.99
C ASN A 2 15.44 2.82 21.66
N THR A 3 14.86 3.03 22.85
CA THR A 3 14.04 1.99 23.51
C THR A 3 12.75 1.70 22.74
N VAL A 4 12.06 2.75 22.26
CA VAL A 4 10.80 2.62 21.51
C VAL A 4 10.94 1.76 20.26
N ILE A 5 11.98 2.02 19.46
CA ILE A 5 12.24 1.27 18.22
C ILE A 5 12.62 -0.18 18.55
N LYS A 6 13.45 -0.39 19.56
CA LYS A 6 13.87 -1.73 20.00
C LYS A 6 12.66 -2.56 20.44
N ASP A 7 11.78 -1.99 21.26
CA ASP A 7 10.60 -2.69 21.78
C ASP A 7 9.62 -3.00 20.64
N ALA A 8 9.37 -2.03 19.76
CA ALA A 8 8.55 -2.22 18.56
C ALA A 8 9.10 -3.33 17.65
N TRP A 9 10.42 -3.36 17.45
CA TRP A 9 11.09 -4.40 16.65
C TRP A 9 10.95 -5.80 17.26
N VAL A 10 11.04 -5.93 18.59
CA VAL A 10 10.87 -7.22 19.27
C VAL A 10 9.45 -7.75 19.08
N ILE A 11 8.44 -6.89 19.20
CA ILE A 11 7.03 -7.25 18.96
C ILE A 11 6.86 -7.70 17.51
N PHE A 12 7.41 -6.94 16.54
CA PHE A 12 7.37 -7.27 15.12
C PHE A 12 7.97 -8.64 14.81
N LYS A 13 9.18 -8.92 15.34
CA LYS A 13 9.86 -10.20 15.15
C LYS A 13 9.07 -11.38 15.72
N LYS A 14 8.28 -11.16 16.77
CA LYS A 14 7.39 -12.19 17.32
C LYS A 14 6.17 -12.40 16.41
N ASP A 15 5.52 -11.33 15.96
CA ASP A 15 4.33 -11.38 15.09
C ASP A 15 4.65 -12.11 13.76
N ILE A 16 5.76 -11.76 13.11
CA ILE A 16 6.16 -12.39 11.83
C ILE A 16 6.47 -13.89 11.97
N LYS A 17 7.00 -14.32 13.12
CA LYS A 17 7.27 -15.75 13.40
C LYS A 17 5.97 -16.53 13.54
N ILE A 18 4.96 -15.93 14.18
CA ILE A 18 3.64 -16.54 14.36
C ILE A 18 2.89 -16.58 13.02
N GLU A 19 3.03 -15.54 12.21
CA GLU A 19 2.28 -15.37 10.95
C GLU A 19 3.06 -15.74 9.68
N LYS A 20 4.17 -16.48 9.81
CA LYS A 20 5.09 -16.83 8.70
C LYS A 20 4.39 -17.35 7.45
N PHE A 21 3.35 -18.17 7.63
CA PHE A 21 2.59 -18.74 6.52
C PHE A 21 1.82 -17.67 5.75
N MET A 22 1.18 -16.73 6.44
CA MET A 22 0.41 -15.66 5.77
C MET A 22 1.32 -14.68 5.03
N VAL A 23 2.55 -14.45 5.52
CA VAL A 23 3.56 -13.69 4.79
C VAL A 23 3.92 -14.37 3.47
N ILE A 24 4.11 -15.70 3.47
CA ILE A 24 4.36 -16.46 2.23
C ILE A 24 3.18 -16.35 1.26
N VAL A 25 1.95 -16.49 1.76
CA VAL A 25 0.75 -16.30 0.92
C VAL A 25 0.71 -14.88 0.34
N SER A 26 1.06 -13.87 1.12
CA SER A 26 1.16 -12.48 0.64
C SER A 26 2.19 -12.34 -0.49
N ILE A 27 3.36 -12.96 -0.35
CA ILE A 27 4.42 -12.96 -1.38
C ILE A 27 3.92 -13.61 -2.68
N ILE A 28 3.30 -14.79 -2.58
CA ILE A 28 2.74 -15.51 -3.73
C ILE A 28 1.65 -14.68 -4.41
N PHE A 29 0.75 -14.10 -3.62
CA PHE A 29 -0.33 -13.26 -4.12
C PHE A 29 0.20 -12.02 -4.84
N MET A 30 1.17 -11.32 -4.25
CA MET A 30 1.82 -10.17 -4.90
C MET A 30 2.53 -10.57 -6.19
N GLY A 31 3.16 -11.75 -6.22
CA GLY A 31 3.76 -12.27 -7.44
C GLY A 31 2.73 -12.54 -8.54
N TYR A 32 1.62 -13.19 -8.18
CA TYR A 32 0.49 -13.43 -9.09
C TYR A 32 -0.08 -12.12 -9.66
N ILE A 33 -0.33 -11.12 -8.80
CA ILE A 33 -0.80 -9.80 -9.25
C ILE A 33 0.22 -9.13 -10.17
N GLY A 34 1.52 -9.23 -9.88
CA GLY A 34 2.57 -8.71 -10.75
C GLY A 34 2.53 -9.33 -12.16
N VAL A 35 2.32 -10.64 -12.26
CA VAL A 35 2.16 -11.34 -13.56
C VAL A 35 0.90 -10.84 -14.26
N MET A 36 -0.24 -10.76 -13.57
CA MET A 36 -1.49 -10.25 -14.14
C MET A 36 -1.35 -8.84 -14.70
N ILE A 37 -0.77 -7.92 -13.92
CA ILE A 37 -0.53 -6.55 -14.36
C ILE A 37 0.39 -6.54 -15.58
N SER A 38 1.47 -7.33 -15.56
CA SER A 38 2.37 -7.44 -16.71
C SER A 38 1.67 -7.91 -17.99
N THR A 39 0.80 -8.93 -17.90
CA THR A 39 0.05 -9.42 -19.05
C THR A 39 -0.92 -8.37 -19.60
N LEU A 40 -1.56 -7.61 -18.72
CA LEU A 40 -2.49 -6.55 -19.12
C LEU A 40 -1.76 -5.37 -19.75
N ILE A 41 -0.60 -4.99 -19.21
CA ILE A 41 0.27 -3.99 -19.84
C ILE A 41 0.59 -4.42 -21.27
N GLY A 42 0.96 -5.69 -21.49
CA GLY A 42 1.20 -6.22 -22.84
C GLY A 42 0.01 -6.02 -23.78
N THR A 43 -1.20 -6.41 -23.36
CA THR A 43 -2.42 -6.22 -24.16
C THR A 43 -2.72 -4.76 -24.47
N GLN A 44 -2.41 -3.84 -23.54
CA GLN A 44 -2.65 -2.42 -23.72
C GLN A 44 -1.69 -1.76 -24.72
N TYR A 45 -0.46 -2.26 -24.81
CA TYR A 45 0.51 -1.83 -25.82
C TYR A 45 0.17 -2.35 -27.23
N ASP A 46 -0.44 -3.53 -27.34
CA ASP A 46 -0.86 -4.09 -28.62
C ASP A 46 -2.12 -3.40 -29.17
N HIS A 47 -3.02 -2.96 -28.30
CA HIS A 47 -4.27 -2.28 -28.65
C HIS A 47 -4.21 -0.76 -28.43
N GLN A 48 -3.16 -0.06 -28.88
CA GLN A 48 -2.93 1.38 -28.60
C GLN A 48 -4.13 2.32 -28.87
N ASN A 49 -5.11 1.89 -29.68
CA ASN A 49 -6.32 2.65 -30.01
C ASN A 49 -7.53 2.34 -29.11
N GLU A 50 -7.50 1.28 -28.29
CA GLU A 50 -8.53 0.98 -27.31
C GLU A 50 -8.03 1.35 -25.92
N ILE A 51 -8.59 2.42 -25.36
CA ILE A 51 -8.30 2.82 -23.98
C ILE A 51 -8.96 1.78 -23.07
N ILE A 52 -8.24 0.72 -22.71
CA ILE A 52 -8.73 -0.29 -21.77
C ILE A 52 -8.33 0.15 -20.35
N PRO A 53 -9.28 0.49 -19.46
CA PRO A 53 -8.97 0.97 -18.11
C PRO A 53 -8.50 -0.13 -17.14
N ALA A 54 -8.38 -1.37 -17.62
CA ALA A 54 -8.10 -2.53 -16.77
C ALA A 54 -6.77 -2.42 -16.03
N ALA A 55 -5.71 -1.95 -16.69
CA ALA A 55 -4.41 -1.77 -16.04
C ALA A 55 -4.46 -0.67 -14.97
N ASP A 56 -5.11 0.47 -15.26
CA ASP A 56 -5.27 1.57 -14.30
C ASP A 56 -6.05 1.12 -13.06
N VAL A 57 -7.19 0.43 -13.26
CA VAL A 57 -8.01 -0.07 -12.16
C VAL A 57 -7.23 -1.09 -11.32
N LEU A 58 -6.58 -2.07 -11.96
CA LEU A 58 -5.82 -3.08 -11.22
C LEU A 58 -4.65 -2.46 -10.45
N LEU A 59 -3.94 -1.53 -11.06
CA LEU A 59 -2.81 -0.89 -10.41
C LEU A 59 -3.28 0.00 -9.25
N LEU A 60 -4.41 0.71 -9.38
CA LEU A 60 -5.06 1.45 -8.29
C LEU A 60 -5.56 0.51 -7.17
N THR A 61 -6.04 -0.69 -7.48
CA THR A 61 -6.45 -1.67 -6.46
C THR A 61 -5.27 -2.32 -5.73
N LEU A 62 -4.11 -2.41 -6.38
CA LEU A 62 -2.87 -2.91 -5.78
C LEU A 62 -2.30 -1.93 -4.74
N ILE A 63 -2.48 -0.62 -4.94
CA ILE A 63 -1.94 0.44 -4.06
C ILE A 63 -2.05 0.13 -2.56
N PRO A 64 -3.25 -0.13 -1.99
CA PRO A 64 -3.36 -0.46 -0.57
C PRO A 64 -2.66 -1.75 -0.19
N MET A 65 -2.55 -2.73 -1.09
CA MET A 65 -1.91 -4.02 -0.80
C MET A 65 -0.40 -3.90 -0.64
N LEU A 66 0.25 -2.88 -1.20
CA LEU A 66 1.69 -2.67 -1.03
C LEU A 66 2.07 -2.44 0.44
N GLY A 67 1.25 -1.71 1.20
CA GLY A 67 1.52 -1.36 2.60
C GLY A 67 1.13 -2.41 3.64
N PHE A 68 0.57 -3.54 3.23
CA PHE A 68 0.04 -4.57 4.13
C PHE A 68 0.51 -5.97 3.70
N TYR A 69 0.74 -6.84 4.69
CA TYR A 69 0.81 -8.27 4.44
C TYR A 69 -0.47 -8.93 4.93
N PHE A 70 -0.82 -10.06 4.34
CA PHE A 70 -1.92 -10.87 4.85
C PHE A 70 -1.62 -11.34 6.28
N SER A 71 -2.57 -11.16 7.19
CA SER A 71 -2.48 -11.58 8.59
C SER A 71 -3.77 -12.27 9.00
N LYS A 72 -3.71 -13.15 10.01
CA LYS A 72 -4.93 -13.83 10.50
C LYS A 72 -5.91 -12.80 11.07
N LYS A 73 -5.40 -11.74 11.67
CA LYS A 73 -6.17 -10.58 12.16
C LYS A 73 -6.94 -9.91 11.02
N SER A 74 -6.32 -9.78 9.85
CA SER A 74 -6.95 -9.22 8.64
C SER A 74 -8.07 -10.11 8.06
N PHE A 75 -8.16 -11.39 8.41
CA PHE A 75 -9.27 -12.23 7.95
C PHE A 75 -10.37 -12.39 9.00
N LYS A 76 -10.08 -12.11 10.27
CA LYS A 76 -11.02 -12.25 11.39
C LYS A 76 -11.77 -10.98 11.77
N TYR A 77 -11.38 -9.79 11.28
CA TYR A 77 -12.02 -8.53 11.68
C TYR A 77 -13.51 -8.41 11.26
N MET A 78 -13.99 -9.25 10.33
CA MET A 78 -15.40 -9.29 9.93
C MET A 78 -16.27 -10.02 10.96
N THR A 79 -15.73 -11.02 11.65
CA THR A 79 -16.44 -11.86 12.62
C THR A 79 -16.15 -11.47 14.07
N GLU A 80 -14.95 -10.98 14.34
CA GLU A 80 -14.47 -10.58 15.67
C GLU A 80 -14.04 -9.10 15.59
N ASP A 81 -14.19 -8.31 16.66
CA ASP A 81 -13.62 -6.96 16.71
C ASP A 81 -12.10 -7.02 16.94
N SER A 82 -11.38 -7.63 15.99
CA SER A 82 -9.98 -8.00 16.12
C SER A 82 -9.07 -6.79 16.35
N TYR A 83 -9.40 -5.62 15.79
CA TYR A 83 -8.62 -4.40 15.99
C TYR A 83 -8.85 -3.77 17.38
N THR A 84 -10.09 -3.78 17.89
CA THR A 84 -10.35 -3.34 19.27
C THR A 84 -9.73 -4.32 20.28
N GLN A 85 -9.84 -5.63 20.06
CA GLN A 85 -9.17 -6.62 20.91
C GLN A 85 -7.64 -6.50 20.88
N MET A 86 -7.06 -6.23 19.71
CA MET A 86 -5.62 -5.94 19.59
C MET A 86 -5.25 -4.71 20.42
N LEU A 87 -6.03 -3.63 20.33
CA LEU A 87 -5.78 -2.42 21.10
C LEU A 87 -5.90 -2.64 22.62
N ILE A 88 -6.92 -3.39 23.07
CA ILE A 88 -7.08 -3.78 24.47
C ILE A 88 -5.85 -4.58 24.92
N TYR A 89 -5.46 -5.61 24.16
CA TYR A 89 -4.28 -6.42 24.46
C TYR A 89 -2.98 -5.59 24.51
N LEU A 90 -2.80 -4.64 23.60
CA LEU A 90 -1.62 -3.79 23.60
C LEU A 90 -1.60 -2.79 24.75
N ARG A 91 -2.78 -2.38 25.26
CA ARG A 91 -2.89 -1.51 26.45
C ARG A 91 -2.76 -2.25 27.78
N THR A 92 -3.04 -3.55 27.83
CA THR A 92 -2.79 -4.34 29.06
C THR A 92 -1.30 -4.63 29.26
N LEU A 93 -0.51 -4.55 28.18
CA LEU A 93 0.94 -4.58 28.27
C LEU A 93 1.46 -3.20 28.72
N PRO A 94 2.57 -3.13 29.48
CA PRO A 94 3.19 -1.88 29.91
C PRO A 94 3.93 -1.19 28.75
N ILE A 95 3.23 -0.94 27.65
CA ILE A 95 3.78 -0.46 26.38
C ILE A 95 3.19 0.91 26.07
N SER A 96 4.07 1.87 25.79
CA SER A 96 3.61 3.22 25.43
C SER A 96 2.89 3.24 24.07
N PRO A 97 1.89 4.12 23.87
CA PRO A 97 1.27 4.38 22.56
C PRO A 97 2.26 4.63 21.42
N LYS A 98 3.43 5.20 21.73
CA LYS A 98 4.50 5.46 20.75
C LYS A 98 5.10 4.16 20.20
N VAL A 99 5.25 3.14 21.04
CA VAL A 99 5.75 1.81 20.62
C VAL A 99 4.73 1.13 19.71
N ILE A 100 3.42 1.24 20.00
CA ILE A 100 2.36 0.68 19.15
C ILE A 100 2.38 1.29 17.74
N MET A 101 2.46 2.63 17.65
CA MET A 101 2.56 3.31 16.36
C MET A 101 3.86 2.96 15.63
N CYS A 102 4.99 2.92 16.35
CA CYS A 102 6.30 2.55 15.77
C CYS A 102 6.29 1.11 15.24
N TYR A 103 5.69 0.18 15.97
CA TYR A 103 5.49 -1.20 15.54
C TYR A 103 4.70 -1.28 14.22
N ARG A 104 3.60 -0.54 14.10
CA ARG A 104 2.81 -0.50 12.86
C ARG A 104 3.61 0.09 11.70
N TYR A 105 4.40 1.15 11.93
CA TYR A 105 5.26 1.70 10.89
C TYR A 105 6.35 0.74 10.44
N ILE A 106 6.94 -0.04 11.35
CA ILE A 106 7.92 -1.08 11.00
C ILE A 106 7.24 -2.16 10.13
N GLN A 107 6.06 -2.64 10.54
CA GLN A 107 5.29 -3.59 9.74
C GLN A 107 5.00 -3.05 8.34
N MET A 108 4.52 -1.81 8.26
CA MET A 108 4.19 -1.12 7.01
C MET A 108 5.43 -0.99 6.11
N LEU A 109 6.57 -0.54 6.66
CA LEU A 109 7.80 -0.33 5.89
C LEU A 109 8.35 -1.65 5.33
N ILE A 110 8.31 -2.72 6.13
CA ILE A 110 8.75 -4.04 5.68
C ILE A 110 7.81 -4.60 4.63
N ALA A 111 6.49 -4.48 4.83
CA ALA A 111 5.50 -4.87 3.84
C ALA A 111 5.73 -4.13 2.51
N PHE A 112 5.86 -2.80 2.57
CA PHE A 112 6.16 -1.97 1.40
C PHE A 112 7.40 -2.43 0.66
N THR A 113 8.49 -2.66 1.40
CA THR A 113 9.76 -3.05 0.80
C THR A 113 9.62 -4.39 0.09
N ILE A 114 9.09 -5.41 0.77
CA ILE A 114 8.96 -6.76 0.22
C ILE A 114 7.98 -6.77 -0.96
N ASN A 115 6.77 -6.24 -0.76
CA ASN A 115 5.71 -6.25 -1.75
C ASN A 115 6.07 -5.43 -2.99
N SER A 116 6.63 -4.23 -2.81
CA SER A 116 7.01 -3.38 -3.95
C SER A 116 8.14 -4.03 -4.75
N VAL A 117 9.17 -4.55 -4.07
CA VAL A 117 10.27 -5.25 -4.77
C VAL A 117 9.73 -6.43 -5.57
N ILE A 118 8.87 -7.26 -5.00
CA ILE A 118 8.30 -8.42 -5.70
C ILE A 118 7.47 -7.99 -6.91
N VAL A 119 6.48 -7.11 -6.68
CA VAL A 119 5.52 -6.74 -7.73
C VAL A 119 6.22 -6.03 -8.89
N PHE A 120 7.02 -5.00 -8.60
CA PHE A 120 7.69 -4.25 -9.66
C PHE A 120 8.80 -5.07 -10.34
N SER A 121 9.52 -5.93 -9.62
CA SER A 121 10.49 -6.83 -10.28
C SER A 121 9.81 -7.79 -11.24
N ILE A 122 8.63 -8.32 -10.89
CA ILE A 122 7.88 -9.22 -11.76
C ILE A 122 7.27 -8.46 -12.95
N ILE A 123 6.70 -7.28 -12.73
CA ILE A 123 6.16 -6.45 -13.81
C ILE A 123 7.25 -6.17 -14.86
N TYR A 124 8.44 -5.75 -14.44
CA TYR A 124 9.56 -5.52 -15.35
C TYR A 124 10.14 -6.81 -15.93
N GLY A 125 10.17 -7.89 -15.14
CA GLY A 125 10.70 -9.20 -15.52
C GLY A 125 9.82 -9.97 -16.50
N VAL A 126 8.52 -9.70 -16.54
CA VAL A 126 7.57 -10.39 -17.44
C VAL A 126 7.18 -9.51 -18.63
N SER A 127 7.05 -8.18 -18.46
CA SER A 127 6.58 -7.30 -19.52
C SER A 127 7.71 -6.95 -20.49
N TYR A 128 7.73 -7.62 -21.65
CA TYR A 128 8.70 -7.31 -22.70
C TYR A 128 8.53 -5.87 -23.22
N GLN A 129 7.28 -5.46 -23.47
CA GLN A 129 6.94 -4.13 -23.96
C GLN A 129 7.49 -3.04 -23.02
N LEU A 130 7.36 -3.22 -21.70
CA LEU A 130 7.85 -2.23 -20.75
C LEU A 130 9.39 -2.12 -20.76
N ARG A 131 10.10 -3.24 -20.98
CA ARG A 131 11.56 -3.26 -21.08
C ARG A 131 12.09 -2.68 -22.39
N SER A 132 11.38 -2.90 -23.50
CA SER A 132 11.78 -2.30 -24.78
C SER A 132 11.57 -0.79 -24.78
N GLU A 133 10.57 -0.33 -24.03
CA GLU A 133 10.13 1.06 -24.01
C GLU A 133 10.80 1.91 -22.93
N MET A 134 11.27 1.31 -21.83
CA MET A 134 11.83 2.03 -20.69
C MET A 134 13.19 1.48 -20.26
N SER A 135 14.16 2.38 -20.06
CA SER A 135 15.37 2.05 -19.34
C SER A 135 15.07 1.68 -17.88
N ILE A 136 15.95 0.91 -17.25
CA ILE A 136 15.78 0.49 -15.86
C ILE A 136 15.68 1.68 -14.88
N GLY A 137 16.40 2.77 -15.16
CA GLY A 137 16.33 3.99 -14.36
C GLY A 137 14.95 4.66 -14.44
N ASN A 138 14.40 4.77 -15.65
CA ASN A 138 13.06 5.33 -15.85
C ASN A 138 11.99 4.42 -15.23
N TYR A 139 12.18 3.10 -15.27
CA TYR A 139 11.30 2.14 -14.62
C TYR A 139 11.30 2.29 -13.09
N ILE A 140 12.46 2.51 -12.47
CA ILE A 140 12.55 2.80 -11.03
C ILE A 140 11.74 4.07 -10.69
N CYS A 141 11.79 5.10 -11.53
CA CYS A 141 11.01 6.34 -11.33
C CYS A 141 9.50 6.08 -11.42
N PHE A 142 9.08 5.23 -12.36
CA PHE A 142 7.70 4.76 -12.45
C PHE A 142 7.28 4.01 -11.17
N ALA A 143 8.08 3.05 -10.70
CA ALA A 143 7.78 2.29 -9.50
C ALA A 143 7.69 3.20 -8.25
N LEU A 144 8.64 4.14 -8.09
CA LEU A 144 8.64 5.12 -7.01
C LEU A 144 7.41 6.03 -7.04
N THR A 145 6.94 6.41 -8.23
CA THR A 145 5.71 7.21 -8.38
C THR A 145 4.53 6.50 -7.74
N TRP A 146 4.34 5.21 -8.05
CA TRP A 146 3.25 4.40 -7.51
C TRP A 146 3.43 4.04 -6.02
N ILE A 147 4.67 3.88 -5.56
CA ILE A 147 4.98 3.74 -4.12
C ILE A 147 4.54 5.01 -3.37
N GLY A 148 4.77 6.20 -3.92
CA GLY A 148 4.31 7.46 -3.33
C GLY A 148 2.79 7.51 -3.12
N TYR A 149 2.02 7.13 -4.16
CA TYR A 149 0.56 7.00 -4.04
C TYR A 149 0.15 5.96 -2.99
N ALA A 150 0.83 4.83 -2.94
CA ALA A 150 0.57 3.78 -1.96
C ALA A 150 0.86 4.20 -0.52
N LEU A 151 1.90 5.00 -0.28
CA LEU A 151 2.17 5.57 1.03
C LEU A 151 1.02 6.47 1.50
N ALA A 152 0.47 7.31 0.61
CA ALA A 152 -0.67 8.17 0.92
C ALA A 152 -1.88 7.33 1.37
N VAL A 153 -2.26 6.35 0.55
CA VAL A 153 -3.43 5.50 0.79
C VAL A 153 -3.25 4.66 2.05
N THR A 154 -2.07 4.09 2.27
CA THR A 154 -1.77 3.29 3.46
C THR A 154 -1.86 4.13 4.74
N GLY A 155 -1.54 5.43 4.69
CA GLY A 155 -1.78 6.35 5.80
C GLY A 155 -3.25 6.39 6.24
N PHE A 156 -4.19 6.38 5.29
CA PHE A 156 -5.63 6.34 5.59
C PHE A 156 -6.03 5.02 6.24
N TYR A 157 -5.56 3.89 5.70
CA TYR A 157 -5.85 2.59 6.28
C TYR A 157 -5.30 2.47 7.71
N ILE A 158 -4.06 2.89 7.98
CA ILE A 158 -3.48 2.90 9.33
C ILE A 158 -4.30 3.81 10.27
N HIS A 159 -4.78 4.96 9.79
CA HIS A 159 -5.65 5.82 10.60
C HIS A 159 -6.93 5.08 10.99
N PHE A 160 -7.63 4.50 10.02
CA PHE A 160 -8.88 3.79 10.27
C PHE A 160 -8.70 2.56 11.15
N GLU A 161 -7.58 1.84 10.99
CA GLU A 161 -7.23 0.66 11.79
C GLU A 161 -7.25 0.98 13.29
N PHE A 162 -6.69 2.13 13.67
CA PHE A 162 -6.55 2.52 15.07
C PHE A 162 -7.73 3.37 15.61
N THR A 163 -8.54 3.96 14.74
CA THR A 163 -9.66 4.82 15.18
C THR A 163 -11.03 4.15 15.13
N SER A 164 -11.17 3.05 14.40
CA SER A 164 -12.45 2.40 14.16
C SER A 164 -12.54 1.03 14.85
N SER A 165 -13.75 0.46 14.92
CA SER A 165 -13.94 -0.97 15.21
C SER A 165 -13.79 -1.79 13.92
N GLY A 166 -13.55 -3.10 14.03
CA GLY A 166 -13.33 -3.99 12.87
C GLY A 166 -14.41 -3.89 11.80
N ARG A 167 -15.69 -3.83 12.21
CA ARG A 167 -16.82 -3.66 11.27
C ARG A 167 -16.81 -2.30 10.56
N LYS A 168 -16.51 -1.21 11.28
CA LYS A 168 -16.40 0.13 10.69
C LYS A 168 -15.19 0.20 9.74
N TYR A 169 -14.07 -0.42 10.12
CA TYR A 169 -12.88 -0.52 9.29
C TYR A 169 -13.15 -1.24 7.96
N PHE A 170 -13.91 -2.34 7.98
CA PHE A 170 -14.31 -3.04 6.75
C PHE A 170 -15.11 -2.14 5.80
N TRP A 171 -16.15 -1.47 6.30
CA TRP A 171 -16.95 -0.56 5.46
C TRP A 171 -16.13 0.61 4.93
N LEU A 172 -15.25 1.20 5.75
CA LEU A 172 -14.33 2.24 5.29
C LEU A 172 -13.38 1.71 4.21
N SER A 173 -12.89 0.48 4.35
CA SER A 173 -12.03 -0.16 3.34
C SER A 173 -12.76 -0.38 2.02
N MET A 174 -14.04 -0.78 2.08
CA MET A 174 -14.91 -0.92 0.90
C MET A 174 -15.18 0.43 0.24
N VAL A 175 -15.47 1.48 1.02
CA VAL A 175 -15.63 2.84 0.50
C VAL A 175 -14.35 3.30 -0.19
N MET A 176 -13.17 3.09 0.41
CA MET A 176 -11.89 3.44 -0.21
C MET A 176 -11.68 2.72 -1.54
N MET A 177 -12.03 1.43 -1.61
CA MET A 177 -11.95 0.64 -2.85
C MET A 177 -12.91 1.15 -3.93
N VAL A 178 -14.12 1.55 -3.55
CA VAL A 178 -15.08 2.17 -4.49
C VAL A 178 -14.57 3.53 -4.96
N VAL A 179 -13.99 4.34 -4.07
CA VAL A 179 -13.42 5.64 -4.43
C VAL A 179 -12.26 5.48 -5.42
N THR A 180 -11.35 4.52 -5.21
CA THR A 180 -10.25 4.27 -6.15
C THR A 180 -10.77 3.77 -7.51
N ALA A 181 -11.80 2.92 -7.52
CA ALA A 181 -12.45 2.49 -8.76
C ALA A 181 -13.12 3.66 -9.50
N ILE A 182 -13.84 4.53 -8.80
CA ILE A 182 -14.45 5.74 -9.39
C ILE A 182 -13.38 6.66 -9.98
N VAL A 183 -12.26 6.86 -9.30
CA VAL A 183 -11.15 7.67 -9.80
C VAL A 183 -10.58 7.07 -11.10
N GLY A 184 -10.38 5.75 -11.14
CA GLY A 184 -9.93 5.05 -12.35
C GLY A 184 -10.91 5.18 -13.52
N ILE A 185 -12.20 4.96 -13.26
CA ILE A 185 -13.27 5.07 -14.28
C ILE A 185 -13.42 6.52 -14.76
N THR A 186 -13.37 7.50 -13.86
CA THR A 186 -13.49 8.92 -14.23
C THR A 186 -12.32 9.36 -15.10
N ASN A 187 -11.10 8.95 -14.75
CA ASN A 187 -9.92 9.23 -15.57
C ASN A 187 -10.07 8.63 -16.97
N TRP A 188 -10.59 7.40 -17.06
CA TRP A 188 -10.88 6.76 -18.33
C TRP A 188 -11.95 7.49 -19.15
N LEU A 189 -13.06 7.90 -18.53
CA LEU A 189 -14.13 8.65 -19.21
C LEU A 189 -13.65 10.00 -19.77
N LEU A 190 -12.64 10.60 -19.14
CA LEU A 190 -12.00 11.83 -19.61
C LEU A 190 -10.97 11.57 -20.73
N GLY A 191 -10.86 10.34 -21.23
CA GLY A 191 -9.87 9.92 -22.23
C GLY A 191 -8.45 9.79 -21.66
N GLY A 192 -8.31 9.82 -20.34
CA GLY A 192 -7.03 9.70 -19.65
C GLY A 192 -6.63 8.24 -19.43
N ASN A 193 -5.31 8.03 -19.28
CA ASN A 193 -4.73 6.75 -18.89
C ASN A 193 -3.59 7.00 -17.91
N MET A 194 -3.81 6.70 -16.62
CA MET A 194 -2.85 7.02 -15.55
C MET A 194 -1.55 6.24 -15.71
N PHE A 195 -1.66 4.97 -16.10
CA PHE A 195 -0.51 4.11 -16.37
C PHE A 195 0.36 4.70 -17.48
N LEU A 196 -0.21 4.97 -18.67
CA LEU A 196 0.55 5.54 -19.78
C LEU A 196 1.08 6.94 -19.46
N TYR A 197 0.34 7.76 -18.71
CA TYR A 197 0.80 9.06 -18.26
C TYR A 197 2.03 8.94 -17.34
N THR A 198 1.98 8.07 -16.34
CA THR A 198 3.12 7.85 -15.42
C THR A 198 4.31 7.24 -16.13
N VAL A 199 4.09 6.35 -17.12
CA VAL A 199 5.15 5.84 -18.00
C VAL A 199 5.78 6.97 -18.82
N LYS A 200 4.96 7.80 -19.50
CA LYS A 200 5.44 8.92 -20.32
C LYS A 200 6.28 9.90 -19.51
N MET A 201 5.78 10.33 -18.36
CA MET A 201 6.48 11.26 -17.46
C MET A 201 7.79 10.66 -16.93
N SER A 202 7.80 9.37 -16.62
CA SER A 202 9.01 8.67 -16.18
C SER A 202 10.04 8.50 -17.30
N LYS A 203 9.60 8.34 -18.56
CA LYS A 203 10.50 8.29 -19.71
C LYS A 203 11.13 9.65 -20.02
N GLU A 204 10.31 10.70 -20.01
CA GLU A 204 10.70 12.04 -20.42
C GLU A 204 11.63 12.72 -19.41
N TRP A 205 11.36 12.57 -18.12
CA TRP A 205 12.08 13.28 -17.05
C TRP A 205 12.97 12.39 -16.19
N GLY A 206 12.81 11.06 -16.24
CA GLY A 206 13.54 10.12 -15.38
C GLY A 206 13.41 10.47 -13.90
N ILE A 207 14.54 10.58 -13.20
CA ILE A 207 14.61 10.90 -11.75
C ILE A 207 14.11 12.31 -11.44
N LEU A 208 14.13 13.21 -12.42
CA LEU A 208 13.61 14.58 -12.28
C LEU A 208 12.10 14.65 -12.50
N SER A 209 11.41 13.52 -12.71
CA SER A 209 9.97 13.47 -12.90
C SER A 209 9.24 14.20 -11.77
N PRO A 210 8.54 15.31 -12.07
CA PRO A 210 7.79 16.05 -11.06
C PRO A 210 6.71 15.17 -10.42
N VAL A 211 6.10 14.28 -11.21
CA VAL A 211 5.03 13.38 -10.75
C VAL A 211 5.55 12.42 -9.67
N MET A 212 6.78 11.90 -9.83
CA MET A 212 7.41 11.02 -8.84
C MET A 212 7.63 11.75 -7.51
N TRP A 213 8.21 12.95 -7.54
CA TRP A 213 8.48 13.71 -6.32
C TRP A 213 7.21 14.20 -5.64
N ILE A 214 6.21 14.65 -6.42
CA ILE A 214 4.91 15.06 -5.90
C ILE A 214 4.22 13.88 -5.20
N SER A 215 4.22 12.69 -5.81
CA SER A 215 3.57 11.52 -5.19
C SER A 215 4.32 11.04 -3.95
N LEU A 216 5.65 11.02 -3.95
CA LEU A 216 6.47 10.64 -2.79
C LEU A 216 6.31 11.62 -1.63
N ILE A 217 6.49 12.92 -1.90
CA ILE A 217 6.37 13.97 -0.88
C ILE A 217 4.92 14.03 -0.37
N GLY A 218 3.94 14.01 -1.28
CA GLY A 218 2.52 14.00 -0.92
C GLY A 218 2.14 12.77 -0.08
N GLY A 219 2.64 11.59 -0.45
CA GLY A 219 2.45 10.37 0.32
C GLY A 219 3.06 10.42 1.71
N MET A 220 4.30 10.91 1.83
CA MET A 220 4.98 11.07 3.12
C MET A 220 4.29 12.11 4.01
N ILE A 221 3.86 13.24 3.46
CA ILE A 221 3.09 14.26 4.20
C ILE A 221 1.78 13.67 4.70
N THR A 222 1.04 12.97 3.83
CA THR A 222 -0.24 12.36 4.18
C THR A 222 -0.07 11.33 5.31
N LEU A 223 0.93 10.44 5.18
CA LEU A 223 1.25 9.45 6.21
C LEU A 223 1.65 10.10 7.53
N ALA A 224 2.44 11.18 7.51
CA ALA A 224 2.87 11.90 8.70
C ALA A 224 1.72 12.64 9.39
N LEU A 225 0.85 13.30 8.62
CA LEU A 225 -0.33 14.01 9.14
C LEU A 225 -1.32 13.02 9.75
N LEU A 226 -1.69 11.97 9.02
CA LEU A 226 -2.59 10.94 9.51
C LEU A 226 -1.99 10.21 10.71
N GLY A 227 -0.68 9.94 10.69
CA GLY A 227 0.07 9.41 11.84
C GLY A 227 -0.07 10.25 13.11
N LYS A 228 0.12 11.57 12.99
CA LYS A 228 -0.06 12.50 14.11
C LYS A 228 -1.49 12.53 14.61
N LEU A 229 -2.48 12.52 13.71
CA LEU A 229 -3.91 12.48 14.06
C LEU A 229 -4.28 11.17 14.77
N THR A 230 -3.77 10.04 14.28
CA THR A 230 -3.96 8.72 14.90
C THR A 230 -3.37 8.70 16.29
N PHE A 231 -2.14 9.20 16.47
CA PHE A 231 -1.49 9.23 17.77
C PHE A 231 -2.30 10.05 18.79
N ARG A 232 -2.78 11.24 18.41
CA ARG A 232 -3.63 12.07 19.27
C ARG A 232 -4.92 11.34 19.67
N LYS A 233 -5.63 10.75 18.70
CA LYS A 233 -6.87 10.00 18.99
C LYS A 233 -6.60 8.78 19.89
N LEU A 234 -5.49 8.08 19.68
CA LEU A 234 -5.13 6.89 20.46
C LEU A 234 -4.82 7.20 21.93
N GLN A 235 -4.43 8.43 22.26
CA GLN A 235 -4.27 8.90 23.65
C GLN A 235 -5.60 9.16 24.37
N HIS A 236 -6.65 9.52 23.63
CA HIS A 236 -7.95 9.92 24.20
C HIS A 236 -9.07 8.90 24.03
N ARG A 237 -8.84 7.80 23.29
CA ARG A 237 -9.88 6.79 23.05
C ARG A 237 -10.06 5.91 24.28
N ASP A 238 -11.24 5.94 24.89
CA ASP A 238 -11.66 4.93 25.86
C ASP A 238 -12.01 3.63 25.13
N LEU A 239 -11.53 2.50 25.66
CA LEU A 239 -11.68 1.16 25.08
C LEU A 239 -12.53 0.24 25.98
N LEU A 240 -13.22 0.83 26.96
CA LEU A 240 -14.12 0.18 27.92
C LEU A 240 -15.54 0.70 27.70
#